data_AF-A0A528G818-F1
#
_entry.id   AF-A0A528G818-F1
#
_cell.length_a   1.000
_cell.length_b   1.000
_cell.length_c   1.000
_cell.angle_alpha   90.00
_cell.angle_beta   90.00
_cell.angle_gamma   90.00
#
_symmetry.space_group_name_H-M   'P 1'
#
loop_
_entity.id
_entity.type
_entity.pdbx_description
1 polymer ?
#
loop_
_entity_poly.entity_id
_entity_poly.type
_entity_poly.pdbx_seq_one_letter_code
_entity_poly.pdbx_strand_id
1 'polypeptide(L)'
;EKIDDRDAEAIAEAATRPTMRFVELKTAEQLDIQSLHRVRSRLVGARTTLTNQLRAILLERGTTIAQGRRKLEQAVEALLADPDFMAGRIRRLLAEMREEWLDLDRRIEALDRE
;
A
#
# COMPACT_ATOMS: atom_id res chain seq x y z
N GLU A 1 -21.41 -16.19 -24.26
CA GLU A 1 -22.70 -15.63 -24.73
C GLU A 1 -23.12 -14.49 -23.83
N LYS A 2 -23.31 -13.33 -24.47
CA LYS A 2 -24.07 -12.12 -24.09
C LYS A 2 -24.37 -11.86 -22.61
N ILE A 3 -23.68 -10.87 -22.05
CA ILE A 3 -24.15 -10.06 -20.91
C ILE A 3 -24.65 -8.67 -21.38
N ASP A 4 -24.40 -8.31 -22.65
CA ASP A 4 -24.72 -6.96 -23.16
C ASP A 4 -26.23 -6.66 -23.22
N ASP A 5 -27.06 -7.64 -23.58
CA ASP A 5 -28.51 -7.42 -23.70
C ASP A 5 -29.17 -7.21 -22.33
N ARG A 6 -28.66 -7.89 -21.28
CA ARG A 6 -29.22 -7.82 -19.93
C ARG A 6 -28.83 -6.53 -19.20
N ASP A 7 -27.62 -6.03 -19.44
CA ASP A 7 -27.19 -4.74 -18.89
C ASP A 7 -27.87 -3.57 -19.60
N ALA A 8 -28.13 -3.67 -20.91
CA ALA A 8 -28.89 -2.67 -21.66
C ALA A 8 -30.35 -2.56 -21.19
N GLU A 9 -30.99 -3.69 -20.86
CA GLU A 9 -32.37 -3.72 -20.40
C GLU A 9 -32.53 -3.12 -18.98
N ALA A 10 -31.56 -3.36 -18.09
CA ALA A 10 -31.51 -2.75 -16.76
C ALA A 10 -31.33 -1.22 -16.81
N ILE A 11 -30.54 -0.71 -17.76
CA ILE A 11 -30.33 0.73 -17.99
C ILE A 11 -31.60 1.37 -18.58
N ALA A 12 -32.26 0.71 -19.53
CA ALA A 12 -33.47 1.20 -20.17
C ALA A 12 -34.68 1.24 -19.22
N GLU A 13 -34.85 0.23 -18.35
CA GLU A 13 -35.94 0.19 -17.38
C GLU A 13 -35.77 1.27 -16.30
N ALA A 14 -34.54 1.53 -15.87
CA ALA A 14 -34.28 2.54 -14.85
C ALA A 14 -34.64 3.96 -15.35
N ALA A 15 -34.36 4.28 -16.62
CA ALA A 15 -34.62 5.59 -17.22
C ALA A 15 -36.12 5.98 -17.30
N THR A 16 -37.04 5.01 -17.18
CA THR A 16 -38.50 5.25 -17.28
C THR A 16 -39.20 5.41 -15.93
N ARG A 17 -38.49 5.25 -14.81
CA ARG A 17 -39.09 5.40 -13.47
C ARG A 17 -39.08 6.88 -13.03
N PRO A 18 -40.23 7.47 -12.65
CA PRO A 18 -40.34 8.88 -12.24
C PRO A 18 -39.51 9.29 -11.01
N THR A 19 -38.88 8.33 -10.35
CA THR A 19 -38.07 8.49 -9.13
C THR A 19 -36.62 8.02 -9.33
N MET A 20 -36.14 7.93 -10.57
CA MET A 20 -34.72 7.66 -10.83
C MET A 20 -33.90 8.89 -10.41
N ARG A 21 -33.40 8.89 -9.17
CA ARG A 21 -32.35 9.82 -8.76
C ARG A 21 -31.19 9.62 -9.71
N PHE A 22 -30.98 10.58 -10.61
CA PHE A 22 -29.76 10.67 -11.41
C PHE A 22 -28.58 10.54 -10.45
N VAL A 23 -27.82 9.45 -10.57
CA VAL A 23 -26.52 9.37 -9.92
C VAL A 23 -25.66 10.36 -10.69
N GLU A 24 -25.31 11.48 -10.06
CA GLU A 24 -24.40 12.45 -10.66
C GLU A 24 -23.15 11.69 -11.11
N LEU A 25 -22.88 11.73 -12.43
CA LEU A 25 -21.65 11.20 -12.98
C LEU A 25 -20.50 11.90 -12.27
N LYS A 26 -19.63 11.11 -11.62
CA LYS A 26 -18.48 11.65 -10.91
C LYS A 26 -17.73 12.60 -11.83
N THR A 27 -17.44 13.80 -11.33
CA THR A 27 -16.64 14.77 -12.07
C THR A 27 -15.23 14.20 -12.31
N ALA A 28 -14.52 14.72 -13.32
CA ALA A 28 -13.14 14.32 -13.58
C ALA A 28 -12.27 14.46 -12.30
N GLU A 29 -12.44 15.56 -11.58
CA GLU A 29 -11.77 15.83 -10.30
C GLU A 29 -12.09 14.77 -9.23
N GLN A 30 -13.35 14.32 -9.11
CA GLN A 30 -13.72 13.24 -8.18
C GLN A 30 -13.11 11.89 -8.58
N LEU A 31 -12.93 11.62 -9.88
CA LEU A 31 -12.25 10.43 -10.38
C LEU A 31 -10.74 10.48 -10.14
N ASP A 32 -10.13 11.67 -10.23
CA ASP A 32 -8.72 11.90 -9.96
C ASP A 32 -8.41 11.67 -8.47
N ILE A 33 -9.19 12.28 -7.56
CA ILE A 33 -9.08 12.07 -6.11
C ILE A 33 -9.21 10.58 -5.77
N GLN A 34 -10.18 9.89 -6.37
CA GLN A 34 -10.36 8.45 -6.16
C GLN A 34 -9.13 7.65 -6.62
N SER A 35 -8.52 8.05 -7.73
CA SER A 35 -7.32 7.40 -8.26
C SER A 35 -6.12 7.60 -7.34
N LEU A 36 -5.92 8.81 -6.82
CA LEU A 36 -4.88 9.10 -5.83
C LEU A 36 -5.05 8.24 -4.57
N HIS A 37 -6.27 8.14 -4.02
CA HIS A 37 -6.56 7.29 -2.87
C HIS A 37 -6.28 5.80 -3.13
N ARG A 38 -6.60 5.29 -4.31
CA ARG A 38 -6.29 3.90 -4.69
C ARG A 38 -4.78 3.65 -4.74
N VAL A 39 -4.03 4.55 -5.38
CA VAL A 39 -2.57 4.43 -5.46
C VAL A 39 -1.96 4.48 -4.07
N ARG A 40 -2.37 5.44 -3.23
CA ARG A 40 -1.91 5.55 -1.85
C ARG A 40 -2.19 4.28 -1.06
N SER A 41 -3.41 3.75 -1.12
CA SER A 41 -3.81 2.53 -0.42
C SER A 41 -2.94 1.33 -0.81
N ARG A 42 -2.61 1.21 -2.10
CA ARG A 42 -1.69 0.19 -2.61
C ARG A 42 -0.29 0.34 -2.04
N LEU A 43 0.25 1.56 -1.95
CA LEU A 43 1.58 1.81 -1.38
C LEU A 43 1.62 1.52 0.13
N VAL A 44 0.58 1.89 0.87
CA VAL A 44 0.45 1.55 2.30
C VAL A 44 0.42 0.03 2.49
N GLY A 45 -0.29 -0.69 1.62
CA GLY A 45 -0.30 -2.15 1.58
C GLY A 45 1.10 -2.72 1.33
N ALA A 46 1.81 -2.23 0.31
CA ALA A 46 3.18 -2.65 0.00
C ALA A 46 4.14 -2.44 1.19
N ARG A 47 4.08 -1.27 1.85
CA ARG A 47 4.88 -1.00 3.05
C ARG A 47 4.55 -1.96 4.19
N THR A 48 3.27 -2.28 4.37
CA THR A 48 2.84 -3.23 5.40
C THR A 48 3.41 -4.62 5.15
N THR A 49 3.32 -5.12 3.92
CA THR A 49 3.93 -6.39 3.50
C THR A 49 5.45 -6.39 3.73
N LEU A 50 6.14 -5.34 3.29
CA LEU A 50 7.59 -5.21 3.45
C LEU A 50 8.02 -5.22 4.93
N THR A 51 7.35 -4.45 5.78
CA THR A 51 7.66 -4.43 7.22
C THR A 51 7.36 -5.75 7.92
N ASN A 52 6.36 -6.50 7.47
CA ASN A 52 6.09 -7.85 7.98
C ASN A 52 7.16 -8.86 7.52
N GLN A 53 7.61 -8.76 6.28
CA GLN A 53 8.70 -9.58 5.76
C GLN A 53 10.02 -9.30 6.50
N LEU A 54 10.34 -8.04 6.76
CA LEU A 54 11.47 -7.66 7.62
C LEU A 54 11.38 -8.31 9.00
N ARG A 55 10.22 -8.26 9.65
CA ARG A 55 10.02 -8.93 10.95
C ARG A 55 10.23 -10.43 10.86
N ALA A 56 9.73 -11.10 9.83
CA ALA A 56 9.89 -12.54 9.65
C ALA A 56 11.38 -12.92 9.53
N ILE A 57 12.13 -12.20 8.67
CA ILE A 57 13.58 -12.44 8.48
C ILE A 57 14.36 -12.24 9.78
N LEU A 58 14.02 -11.20 10.56
CA LEU A 58 14.66 -10.94 11.85
C LEU A 58 14.31 -12.02 12.88
N LEU A 59 13.06 -12.48 12.92
CA LEU A 59 12.60 -13.54 13.82
C LEU A 59 13.29 -14.87 13.52
N GLU A 60 13.44 -15.23 12.24
CA GLU A 60 14.19 -16.43 11.80
C GLU A 60 15.64 -16.43 12.28
N ARG A 61 16.18 -15.25 12.62
CA ARG A 61 17.54 -15.04 13.14
C ARG A 61 17.58 -14.86 14.65
N GLY A 62 16.49 -15.17 15.36
CA GLY A 62 16.38 -15.04 16.81
C GLY A 62 16.19 -13.61 17.30
N THR A 63 15.93 -12.65 16.40
CA THR A 63 15.72 -11.25 16.76
C THR A 63 14.23 -10.92 16.83
N THR A 64 13.67 -10.96 18.03
CA THR A 64 12.27 -10.60 18.26
C THR A 64 12.11 -9.09 18.42
N ILE A 65 11.30 -8.48 17.55
CA ILE A 65 11.02 -7.04 17.60
C ILE A 65 9.63 -6.79 18.14
N ALA A 66 9.51 -5.87 19.11
CA ALA A 66 8.22 -5.45 19.63
C ALA A 66 7.33 -4.84 18.53
N GLN A 67 6.02 -5.00 18.71
CA GLN A 67 5.04 -4.45 17.76
C GLN A 67 5.16 -2.93 17.60
N GLY A 68 4.93 -2.46 16.38
CA GLY A 68 4.95 -1.05 16.01
C GLY A 68 6.02 -0.71 14.97
N ARG A 69 5.69 0.26 14.09
CA ARG A 69 6.56 0.69 12.99
C ARG A 69 7.87 1.29 13.50
N ARG A 70 7.80 2.22 14.45
CA ARG A 70 8.96 2.94 15.00
C ARG A 70 9.97 2.01 15.67
N LYS A 71 9.49 1.00 16.39
CA LYS A 71 10.36 0.01 17.06
C LYS A 71 11.11 -0.85 16.03
N LEU A 72 10.41 -1.27 14.96
CA LEU A 72 11.03 -1.99 13.85
C LEU A 72 12.09 -1.13 13.14
N GLU A 73 11.77 0.13 12.87
CA GLU A 73 12.70 1.07 12.28
C GLU A 73 13.98 1.20 13.13
N GLN A 74 13.85 1.51 14.42
CA GLN A 74 14.99 1.64 15.34
C GLN A 74 15.83 0.36 15.40
N ALA A 75 15.18 -0.80 15.44
CA ALA A 75 15.88 -2.07 15.42
C ALA A 75 16.67 -2.25 14.12
N VAL A 76 16.04 -2.09 12.96
CA VAL A 76 16.70 -2.24 11.65
C VAL A 76 17.91 -1.30 11.54
N GLU A 77 17.79 -0.04 11.94
CA GLU A 77 18.90 0.92 11.93
C GLU A 77 20.05 0.47 12.85
N ALA A 78 19.75 0.00 14.07
CA ALA A 78 20.75 -0.50 14.99
C ALA A 78 21.48 -1.74 14.44
N LEU A 79 20.75 -2.66 13.81
CA LEU A 79 21.34 -3.87 13.21
C LEU A 79 22.18 -3.55 11.96
N LEU A 80 21.83 -2.52 11.19
CA LEU A 80 22.61 -2.08 10.03
C LEU A 80 23.87 -1.31 10.45
N ALA A 81 23.84 -0.66 11.62
CA ALA A 81 24.98 0.03 12.21
C ALA A 81 25.99 -0.93 12.86
N ASP A 82 25.54 -2.10 13.32
CA ASP A 82 26.39 -3.13 13.91
C ASP A 82 27.06 -4.01 12.83
N PRO A 83 28.40 -3.91 12.65
CA PRO A 83 29.11 -4.69 11.64
C PRO A 83 29.25 -6.18 11.99
N ASP A 84 29.12 -6.54 13.27
CA ASP A 84 29.32 -7.90 13.76
C ASP A 84 28.02 -8.70 13.82
N PHE A 85 26.88 -8.02 14.00
CA PHE A 85 25.57 -8.66 14.11
C PHE A 85 25.05 -9.23 12.78
N MET A 86 25.35 -8.57 11.65
CA MET A 86 24.93 -9.03 10.32
C MET A 86 26.10 -8.95 9.33
N ALA A 87 26.76 -10.07 9.10
CA ALA A 87 27.77 -10.16 8.05
C ALA A 87 27.19 -10.69 6.72
N GLY A 88 27.73 -10.21 5.60
CA GLY A 88 27.54 -10.82 4.29
C GLY A 88 26.23 -10.46 3.57
N ARG A 89 25.56 -11.47 3.00
CA ARG A 89 24.42 -11.28 2.07
C ARG A 89 23.20 -10.65 2.74
N ILE A 90 22.99 -10.95 4.02
CA ILE A 90 21.76 -10.55 4.72
C ILE A 90 21.78 -9.08 5.10
N ARG A 91 22.94 -8.55 5.49
CA ARG A 91 23.08 -7.11 5.72
C ARG A 91 22.71 -6.31 4.48
N ARG A 92 23.16 -6.75 3.30
CA ARG A 92 22.80 -6.13 2.02
C ARG A 92 21.30 -6.21 1.77
N LEU A 93 20.70 -7.38 1.95
CA LEU A 93 19.24 -7.55 1.81
C LEU A 93 18.46 -6.62 2.76
N LEU A 94 18.84 -6.53 4.03
CA LEU A 94 18.18 -5.64 4.99
C LEU A 94 18.36 -4.17 4.64
N ALA A 95 19.53 -3.78 4.11
CA ALA A 95 19.76 -2.42 3.64
C ALA A 95 18.87 -2.09 2.43
N GLU A 96 18.79 -2.98 1.43
CA GLU A 96 17.91 -2.84 0.27
C GLU A 96 16.43 -2.74 0.67
N MET A 97 15.96 -3.62 1.57
CA MET A 97 14.58 -3.56 2.09
C MET A 97 14.33 -2.29 2.90
N ARG A 98 15.34 -1.75 3.58
CA ARG A 98 15.22 -0.48 4.31
C ARG A 98 15.12 0.71 3.36
N GLU A 99 15.91 0.72 2.29
CA GLU A 99 15.81 1.73 1.23
C GLU A 99 14.44 1.68 0.55
N GLU A 100 13.93 0.49 0.22
CA GLU A 100 12.58 0.32 -0.35
C GLU A 100 11.51 0.88 0.60
N TRP A 101 11.63 0.62 1.90
CA TRP A 101 10.72 1.19 2.88
C TRP A 101 10.78 2.72 2.87
N LEU A 102 11.98 3.33 2.89
CA LEU A 102 12.12 4.79 2.81
C LEU A 102 11.51 5.37 1.53
N ASP A 103 11.62 4.69 0.39
CA ASP A 103 10.96 5.11 -0.85
C ASP A 103 9.43 5.08 -0.73
N LEU A 104 8.88 3.99 -0.19
CA LEU A 104 7.45 3.85 0.04
C LEU A 104 6.91 4.95 0.97
N ASP A 105 7.61 5.24 2.07
CA ASP A 105 7.22 6.31 3.00
C ASP A 105 7.23 7.68 2.28
N ARG A 106 8.29 8.01 1.53
CA ARG A 106 8.35 9.27 0.75
C ARG A 106 7.20 9.40 -0.26
N ARG A 107 6.85 8.32 -0.96
CA ARG A 107 5.78 8.33 -1.97
C ARG A 107 4.39 8.43 -1.35
N ILE A 108 4.17 7.79 -0.21
CA ILE A 108 2.92 7.93 0.54
C ILE A 108 2.76 9.36 1.03
N GLU A 109 3.81 9.95 1.60
CA GLU A 109 3.81 11.34 2.07
C GLU A 109 3.60 12.35 0.93
N ALA A 110 4.12 12.07 -0.27
CA ALA A 110 3.86 12.90 -1.44
C ALA A 110 2.37 12.91 -1.81
N LEU A 111 1.73 11.73 -1.82
CA LEU A 111 0.30 11.59 -2.10
C LEU A 111 -0.60 12.12 -0.97
N ASP A 112 -0.10 12.20 0.27
CA ASP A 112 -0.83 12.80 1.40
C ASP A 112 -0.84 14.34 1.36
N ARG A 113 0.00 14.96 0.51
CA ARG A 113 0.10 16.42 0.35
C ARG A 113 -0.65 16.96 -0.87
N GLU A 114 -1.12 16.08 -1.75
CA GLU A 114 -2.06 16.40 -2.85
C GLU A 114 -3.48 16.55 -2.28
#